data_AF-A0A951PIL0-F1
#
_entry.id   AF-A0A951PIL0-F1
#
_cell.length_a   1.000
_cell.length_b   1.000
_cell.length_c   1.000
_cell.angle_alpha   90.00
_cell.angle_beta   90.00
_cell.angle_gamma   90.00
#
_symmetry.space_group_name_H-M   'P 1'
#
loop_
_entity.id
_entity.type
_entity.pdbx_description
1 polymer ?
#
loop_
_entity_poly.entity_id
_entity_poly.type
_entity_poly.pdbx_seq_one_letter_code
_entity_poly.pdbx_strand_id
1 'polypeptide(L)'
;MPDTELDITSLLARISQLEERQNIVSKYMVGLKRQFDGMTEALQQIEPLREQVSELQQRFDQLPTFSNCLDDVQTPNGVAESVSVDDAETVKQFFERVEQQQRQELVASTESVVHPAEVEVNAETTEADKDEEIDAVVEEQNPTAFNDEEFKTERIMWLLNRIYVAEEESHETPISAEEFLERCKQGERDFTEIYLAGVNLSGKSLNNGLNLSGANLRGAKLCEVNLSSANLSEANLSKAKLHKAKLESANLGKAKLIQTDLSSANLGYADLSGANLSKANISKAILSRVNLTEANLSRANLSGANLSQQANLKRADFSNANLSNANLLGANLEEANLQGINLQQALCNAATIFPAGFDPVEAGAYLIAPNVSLIKANLASVDLSNAKVNLSGANLQRANLTKANLTNARLIQANLSGANLSEAILSGELTPANLSSANLTKTTLSGNFTAVDLSSTNLQNTQLLQGNFSGANLSGVNLVGVNLQYMNLSGAILSGANLCGAILAGVNLSGANLASVDLRGANLERANLEKANLKGANISGAILTNAKLSGAIMPDGTTHE
;
A
#
# COMPACT_ATOMS: atom_id res chain seq x y z
N MET A 1 -20.46 1.06 34.82
CA MET A 1 -21.60 1.85 34.31
C MET A 1 -22.35 2.39 35.52
N PRO A 2 -22.67 3.68 35.54
CA PRO A 2 -23.59 4.27 34.55
C PRO A 2 -22.91 5.15 33.52
N ASP A 3 -23.66 5.34 32.44
CA ASP A 3 -23.32 5.93 31.15
C ASP A 3 -22.97 7.42 31.22
N THR A 4 -21.77 7.77 30.75
CA THR A 4 -21.48 9.11 30.26
C THR A 4 -21.94 9.17 28.80
N GLU A 5 -23.24 9.42 28.59
CA GLU A 5 -23.73 9.87 27.29
C GLU A 5 -22.95 11.14 26.90
N LEU A 6 -22.27 11.09 25.74
CA LEU A 6 -21.71 12.27 25.10
C LEU A 6 -22.86 13.27 24.90
N ASP A 7 -22.84 14.38 25.64
CA ASP A 7 -23.82 15.46 25.47
C ASP A 7 -23.61 16.12 24.09
N ILE A 8 -24.40 15.66 23.11
CA ILE A 8 -24.43 16.15 21.72
C ILE A 8 -24.68 17.67 21.70
N THR A 9 -25.37 18.21 22.71
CA THR A 9 -25.67 19.64 22.85
C THR A 9 -24.39 20.45 23.08
N SER A 10 -23.47 19.96 23.92
CA SER A 10 -22.17 20.59 24.15
C SER A 10 -21.25 20.55 22.92
N LEU A 11 -21.36 19.51 22.08
CA LEU A 11 -20.59 19.38 20.84
C LEU A 11 -21.12 20.33 19.75
N LEU A 12 -22.44 20.44 19.60
CA LEU A 12 -23.07 21.37 18.68
C LEU A 12 -22.75 22.84 19.03
N ALA A 13 -22.76 23.19 20.33
CA ALA A 13 -22.36 24.53 20.77
C ALA A 13 -20.88 24.84 20.44
N ARG A 14 -19.99 23.85 20.55
CA ARG A 14 -18.56 23.98 20.21
C ARG A 14 -18.35 24.15 18.70
N ILE A 15 -19.13 23.43 17.88
CA ILE A 15 -19.09 23.53 16.41
C ILE A 15 -19.58 24.90 15.96
N SER A 16 -20.71 25.40 16.48
CA SER A 16 -21.18 26.76 16.14
C SER A 16 -20.19 27.85 16.55
N GLN A 17 -19.52 27.73 17.70
CA GLN A 17 -18.44 28.67 18.08
C GLN A 17 -17.24 28.62 17.13
N LEU A 18 -16.89 27.44 16.60
CA LEU A 18 -15.81 27.27 15.64
C LEU A 18 -16.18 27.82 14.26
N GLU A 19 -17.44 27.63 13.83
CA GLU A 19 -17.97 28.20 12.58
C GLU A 19 -18.05 29.73 12.64
N GLU A 20 -18.43 30.30 13.79
CA GLU A 20 -18.44 31.74 14.01
C GLU A 20 -17.02 32.33 13.98
N ARG A 21 -16.05 31.65 14.62
CA ARG A 21 -14.63 32.02 14.52
C ARG A 21 -14.09 31.90 13.09
N GLN A 22 -14.47 30.87 12.35
CA GLN A 22 -14.06 30.68 10.96
C GLN A 22 -14.66 31.78 10.05
N ASN A 23 -15.89 32.20 10.29
CA ASN A 23 -16.53 33.31 9.58
C ASN A 23 -15.86 34.66 9.88
N ILE A 24 -15.43 34.89 11.12
CA ILE A 24 -14.65 36.09 11.49
C ILE A 24 -13.32 36.09 10.73
N VAL A 25 -12.57 34.99 10.74
CA VAL A 25 -11.30 34.85 10.01
C VAL A 25 -11.49 35.03 8.50
N SER A 26 -12.58 34.50 7.94
CA SER A 26 -12.92 34.65 6.51
C SER A 26 -13.21 36.12 6.15
N LYS A 27 -13.92 36.86 7.01
CA LYS A 27 -14.14 38.32 6.83
C LYS A 27 -12.85 39.13 6.89
N TYR A 28 -11.93 38.79 7.80
CA TYR A 28 -10.62 39.43 7.87
C TYR A 28 -9.78 39.16 6.62
N MET A 29 -9.81 37.92 6.10
CA MET A 29 -9.11 37.55 4.86
C MET A 29 -9.64 38.28 3.62
N VAL A 30 -10.97 38.48 3.53
CA VAL A 30 -11.59 39.28 2.47
C VAL A 30 -11.20 40.76 2.56
N GLY A 31 -11.11 41.30 3.79
CA GLY A 31 -10.62 42.66 4.03
C GLY A 31 -9.17 42.84 3.60
N LEU A 32 -8.29 41.89 3.95
CA LEU A 32 -6.88 41.92 3.57
C LEU A 32 -6.70 41.84 2.05
N LYS A 33 -7.47 40.96 1.38
CA LYS A 33 -7.43 40.83 -0.08
C LYS A 33 -7.85 42.13 -0.77
N ARG A 34 -8.90 42.79 -0.28
CA ARG A 34 -9.36 44.09 -0.81
C ARG A 34 -8.32 45.20 -0.62
N GLN A 35 -7.56 45.17 0.47
CA GLN A 35 -6.44 46.09 0.67
C GLN A 35 -5.27 45.80 -0.29
N PHE A 36 -5.00 44.52 -0.57
CA PHE A 36 -3.98 44.10 -1.51
C PHE A 36 -4.32 44.47 -2.96
N ASP A 37 -5.58 44.29 -3.36
CA ASP A 37 -6.09 44.70 -4.67
C ASP A 37 -6.00 46.24 -4.82
N GLY A 38 -6.32 46.99 -3.77
CA GLY A 38 -6.15 48.46 -3.74
C GLY A 38 -4.69 48.94 -3.79
N MET A 39 -3.76 48.20 -3.17
CA MET A 39 -2.30 48.46 -3.32
C MET A 39 -1.80 48.13 -4.73
N THR A 40 -2.38 47.10 -5.37
CA THR A 40 -2.01 46.70 -6.74
C THR A 40 -2.51 47.71 -7.77
N GLU A 41 -3.71 48.26 -7.60
CA GLU A 41 -4.23 49.38 -8.39
C GLU A 41 -3.43 50.68 -8.16
N ALA A 42 -2.97 50.94 -6.93
CA ALA A 42 -2.09 52.08 -6.63
C ALA A 42 -0.69 51.92 -7.27
N LEU A 43 -0.17 50.69 -7.36
CA LEU A 43 1.08 50.38 -8.05
C LEU A 43 0.99 50.54 -9.58
N GLN A 44 -0.17 50.25 -10.18
CA GLN A 44 -0.40 50.49 -11.62
C GLN A 44 -0.43 51.97 -12.02
N GLN A 45 -0.59 52.90 -11.07
CA GLN A 45 -0.51 54.35 -11.33
C GLN A 45 0.90 54.94 -11.19
N ILE A 46 1.93 54.12 -10.92
CA ILE A 46 3.35 54.52 -10.79
C ILE A 46 4.14 54.36 -12.11
N GLU A 47 3.47 54.02 -13.22
CA GLU A 47 4.09 53.99 -14.55
C GLU A 47 4.79 55.31 -15.00
N PRO A 48 4.28 56.54 -14.70
CA PRO A 48 4.95 57.77 -15.13
C PRO A 48 6.19 58.16 -14.29
N LEU A 49 6.46 57.50 -13.17
CA LEU A 49 7.68 57.72 -12.37
C LEU A 49 8.87 56.93 -12.90
N ARG A 50 8.64 55.86 -13.68
CA ARG A 50 9.70 55.04 -14.28
C ARG A 50 10.47 55.80 -15.37
N GLU A 51 9.79 56.64 -16.14
CA GLU A 51 10.42 57.54 -17.12
C GLU A 51 11.23 58.65 -16.45
N GLN A 52 10.71 59.26 -15.36
CA GLN A 52 11.42 60.31 -14.63
C GLN A 52 12.67 59.80 -13.91
N VAL A 53 12.65 58.57 -13.39
CA VAL A 53 13.84 57.92 -12.80
C VAL A 53 14.86 57.59 -13.89
N SER A 54 14.44 57.14 -15.06
CA SER A 54 15.34 56.87 -16.19
C SER A 54 16.02 58.14 -16.72
N GLU A 55 15.29 59.27 -16.81
CA GLU A 55 15.86 60.58 -17.17
C GLU A 55 16.83 61.12 -16.10
N LEU A 56 16.55 60.88 -14.81
CA LEU A 56 17.45 61.25 -13.71
C LEU A 56 18.72 60.40 -13.70
N GLN A 57 18.62 59.10 -13.97
CA GLN A 57 19.77 58.20 -14.11
C GLN A 57 20.69 58.63 -15.27
N GLN A 58 20.09 58.98 -16.42
CA GLN A 58 20.84 59.42 -17.61
C GLN A 58 21.54 60.77 -17.40
N ARG A 59 20.99 61.65 -16.55
CA ARG A 59 21.64 62.89 -16.10
C ARG A 59 22.75 62.63 -15.08
N PHE A 60 22.61 61.61 -14.24
CA PHE A 60 23.62 61.23 -13.25
C PHE A 60 24.87 60.65 -13.92
N ASP A 61 24.70 59.84 -14.98
CA ASP A 61 25.80 59.25 -15.75
C ASP A 61 26.62 60.26 -16.58
N GLN A 62 26.11 61.48 -16.79
CA GLN A 62 26.81 62.57 -17.49
C GLN A 62 27.55 63.53 -16.55
N LEU A 63 27.50 63.31 -15.22
CA LEU A 63 28.29 64.08 -14.27
C LEU A 63 29.74 63.58 -14.28
N PRO A 64 30.77 64.46 -14.39
CA PRO A 64 32.16 64.05 -14.31
C PRO A 64 32.42 63.38 -12.96
N THR A 65 32.93 62.16 -12.98
CA THR A 65 33.24 61.40 -11.77
C THR A 65 34.22 62.16 -10.89
N PHE A 66 33.95 62.16 -9.59
CA PHE A 66 34.69 62.80 -8.49
C PHE A 66 36.11 62.23 -8.27
N SER A 67 36.73 61.67 -9.31
CA SER A 67 38.13 61.19 -9.32
C SER A 67 39.12 62.26 -9.79
N ASN A 68 38.68 63.47 -10.15
CA ASN A 68 39.53 64.59 -10.59
C ASN A 68 39.72 65.70 -9.55
N CYS A 69 39.44 65.43 -8.28
CA CYS A 69 39.75 66.32 -7.16
C CYS A 69 40.23 65.50 -5.97
N LEU A 70 41.37 64.82 -6.12
CA LEU A 70 42.28 64.35 -5.06
C LEU A 70 43.35 63.48 -5.73
N ASP A 71 44.30 64.11 -6.43
CA ASP A 71 45.59 63.52 -6.79
C ASP A 71 46.57 64.66 -7.12
N ASP A 72 47.01 65.34 -6.07
CA ASP A 72 48.19 66.19 -6.09
C ASP A 72 49.01 65.91 -4.82
N VAL A 73 49.32 64.64 -4.56
CA VAL A 73 50.44 64.22 -3.70
C VAL A 73 51.04 62.93 -4.26
N GLN A 74 52.26 63.04 -4.78
CA GLN A 74 53.03 61.94 -5.36
C GLN A 74 53.75 61.09 -4.29
N THR A 75 53.65 59.75 -4.50
CA THR A 75 54.68 58.68 -4.30
C THR A 75 54.89 58.06 -2.91
N PRO A 76 55.50 56.85 -2.80
CA PRO A 76 55.53 55.67 -3.68
C PRO A 76 55.34 54.31 -2.94
N ASN A 77 55.23 53.23 -3.72
CA ASN A 77 55.27 51.79 -3.38
C ASN A 77 53.91 51.15 -3.07
N GLY A 78 53.40 50.46 -4.09
CA GLY A 78 52.19 49.67 -3.99
C GLY A 78 52.38 48.36 -3.23
N VAL A 79 51.30 47.95 -2.57
CA VAL A 79 50.71 46.61 -2.63
C VAL A 79 49.21 46.83 -2.42
N ALA A 80 48.38 46.21 -3.25
CA ALA A 80 46.94 46.18 -3.05
C ALA A 80 46.60 45.25 -1.88
N GLU A 81 45.86 45.75 -0.89
CA GLU A 81 45.15 44.90 0.07
C GLU A 81 43.68 45.34 0.15
N SER A 82 42.84 44.42 -0.31
CA SER A 82 41.39 44.39 -0.18
C SER A 82 40.97 44.24 1.28
N VAL A 83 40.10 45.12 1.77
CA VAL A 83 39.35 44.89 3.01
C VAL A 83 37.91 44.55 2.63
N SER A 84 37.61 43.26 2.55
CA SER A 84 36.25 42.73 2.70
C SER A 84 36.06 42.39 4.17
N VAL A 85 35.20 43.15 4.87
CA VAL A 85 34.68 42.70 6.17
C VAL A 85 33.41 41.91 5.88
N ASP A 86 33.46 40.66 6.32
CA ASP A 86 32.59 39.53 6.03
C ASP A 86 31.19 39.69 6.66
N ASP A 87 30.14 39.54 5.85
CA ASP A 87 28.72 39.64 6.27
C ASP A 87 28.36 38.64 7.40
N ALA A 88 29.21 37.64 7.64
CA ALA A 88 29.07 36.65 8.71
C ALA A 88 29.22 37.24 10.13
N GLU A 89 30.06 38.25 10.33
CA GLU A 89 30.27 38.86 11.66
C GLU A 89 29.07 39.72 12.07
N THR A 90 28.46 40.40 11.10
CA THR A 90 27.24 41.19 11.28
C THR A 90 26.04 40.31 11.64
N VAL A 91 25.93 39.13 11.01
CA VAL A 91 24.88 38.13 11.31
C VAL A 91 25.07 37.52 12.70
N LYS A 92 26.31 37.26 13.12
CA LYS A 92 26.61 36.72 14.45
C LYS A 92 26.24 37.70 15.57
N GLN A 93 26.53 38.98 15.39
CA GLN A 93 26.15 40.04 16.34
C GLN A 93 24.63 40.25 16.41
N PHE A 94 23.88 39.96 15.34
CA PHE A 94 22.41 39.98 15.34
C PHE A 94 21.82 38.83 16.16
N PHE A 95 22.35 37.60 16.03
CA PHE A 95 21.89 36.45 16.81
C PHE A 95 22.15 36.60 18.32
N GLU A 96 23.28 37.17 18.71
CA GLU A 96 23.57 37.47 20.13
C GLU A 96 22.58 38.51 20.71
N ARG A 97 22.10 39.46 19.91
CA ARG A 97 21.08 40.46 20.32
C ARG A 97 19.69 39.84 20.49
N VAL A 98 19.29 38.94 19.59
CA VAL A 98 17.99 38.24 19.67
C VAL A 98 17.91 37.32 20.89
N GLU A 99 19.00 36.61 21.21
CA GLU A 99 19.05 35.76 22.41
C GLU A 99 19.05 36.57 23.72
N GLN A 100 19.64 37.76 23.75
CA GLN A 100 19.56 38.65 24.91
C GLN A 100 18.15 39.20 25.13
N GLN A 101 17.44 39.54 24.05
CA GLN A 101 16.08 40.06 24.11
C GLN A 101 15.06 38.97 24.52
N GLN A 102 15.22 37.73 24.04
CA GLN A 102 14.40 36.60 24.47
C GLN A 102 14.61 36.22 25.95
N ARG A 103 15.84 36.36 26.47
CA ARG A 103 16.11 36.18 27.91
C ARG A 103 15.45 37.27 28.76
N GLN A 104 15.32 38.49 28.27
CA GLN A 104 14.62 39.58 28.97
C GLN A 104 13.09 39.41 28.92
N GLU A 105 12.52 38.94 27.81
CA GLU A 105 11.07 38.64 27.70
C GLU A 105 10.65 37.40 28.51
N LEU A 106 11.52 36.40 28.69
CA LEU A 106 11.24 35.24 29.55
C LEU A 106 11.19 35.61 31.03
N VAL A 107 11.97 36.60 31.47
CA VAL A 107 11.95 37.10 32.86
C VAL A 107 10.69 37.93 33.12
N ALA A 108 10.22 38.71 32.12
CA ALA A 108 8.99 39.50 32.23
C ALA A 108 7.69 38.65 32.21
N SER A 109 7.72 37.46 31.62
CA SER A 109 6.53 36.58 31.51
C SER A 109 6.33 35.63 32.69
N THR A 110 7.28 35.54 33.63
CA THR A 110 7.11 34.82 34.91
C THR A 110 6.65 35.70 36.07
N GLU A 111 6.55 37.03 35.92
CA GLU A 111 6.21 37.96 37.01
C GLU A 111 4.80 38.59 36.96
N SER A 112 3.91 38.24 36.02
CA SER A 112 2.56 38.83 35.98
C SER A 112 1.42 37.83 35.78
N VAL A 113 1.20 36.92 36.74
CA VAL A 113 -0.14 36.35 36.98
C VAL A 113 -0.45 36.41 38.47
N VAL A 114 -1.01 37.53 38.94
CA VAL A 114 -1.84 37.56 40.16
C VAL A 114 -3.02 38.54 39.95
N HIS A 115 -4.23 37.99 39.86
CA HIS A 115 -5.48 38.69 40.12
C HIS A 115 -5.79 38.67 41.63
N PRO A 116 -6.39 39.72 42.22
CA PRO A 116 -7.07 39.59 43.49
C PRO A 116 -8.60 39.65 43.34
N ALA A 117 -9.29 38.73 44.01
CA ALA A 117 -10.68 38.91 44.45
C ALA A 117 -10.82 38.37 45.88
N GLU A 118 -10.93 39.32 46.82
CA GLU A 118 -11.76 39.38 48.03
C GLU A 118 -11.81 38.25 49.09
N VAL A 119 -11.36 38.64 50.30
CA VAL A 119 -12.05 38.65 51.62
C VAL A 119 -12.03 37.40 52.54
N GLU A 120 -11.32 37.60 53.66
CA GLU A 120 -11.46 37.16 55.08
C GLU A 120 -11.60 35.65 55.40
N VAL A 121 -10.99 35.07 56.46
CA VAL A 121 -10.94 35.43 57.89
C VAL A 121 -9.82 34.61 58.58
N ASN A 122 -9.09 35.24 59.52
CA ASN A 122 -8.31 34.76 60.69
C ASN A 122 -7.68 33.35 60.74
N ALA A 123 -6.37 33.29 61.03
CA ALA A 123 -5.82 33.09 62.40
C ALA A 123 -4.43 32.40 62.39
N GLU A 124 -3.50 33.05 63.09
CA GLU A 124 -2.46 32.50 63.97
C GLU A 124 -1.25 31.68 63.43
N THR A 125 -0.07 32.23 63.77
CA THR A 125 1.19 31.56 64.20
C THR A 125 2.01 30.82 63.12
N THR A 126 3.33 30.90 62.98
CA THR A 126 4.45 31.34 63.84
C THR A 126 5.74 31.35 63.00
N GLU A 127 6.64 32.31 63.29
CA GLU A 127 8.12 32.23 63.35
C GLU A 127 8.93 31.74 62.13
N ALA A 128 9.73 32.62 61.50
CA ALA A 128 11.16 32.93 61.79
C ALA A 128 12.03 32.27 60.69
N ASP A 129 13.13 32.82 60.18
CA ASP A 129 14.03 33.90 60.57
C ASP A 129 14.89 34.21 59.31
N LYS A 130 15.18 35.51 59.06
CA LYS A 130 16.51 36.08 58.72
C LYS A 130 17.24 35.68 57.42
N ASP A 131 18.02 36.51 56.73
CA ASP A 131 18.43 37.91 56.86
C ASP A 131 19.16 38.30 55.54
N GLU A 132 19.12 39.60 55.20
CA GLU A 132 20.18 40.45 54.56
C GLU A 132 20.68 40.13 53.12
N GLU A 133 20.97 41.07 52.20
CA GLU A 133 21.08 42.54 52.11
C GLU A 133 21.12 42.87 50.60
N ILE A 134 20.21 43.65 50.00
CA ILE A 134 20.22 45.11 49.68
C ILE A 134 21.37 45.61 48.78
N ASP A 135 21.01 46.09 47.58
CA ASP A 135 21.31 47.46 47.10
C ASP A 135 20.53 47.71 45.79
N ALA A 136 19.51 48.56 45.78
CA ALA A 136 19.54 50.03 45.68
C ALA A 136 19.44 50.51 44.21
N VAL A 137 18.23 50.99 43.90
CA VAL A 137 17.79 51.62 42.66
C VAL A 137 18.33 53.05 42.55
N VAL A 138 18.82 53.44 41.37
CA VAL A 138 18.64 54.81 40.84
C VAL A 138 18.35 54.71 39.34
N GLU A 139 17.22 55.31 38.97
CA GLU A 139 16.74 55.54 37.60
C GLU A 139 17.69 56.44 36.80
N GLU A 140 17.88 56.17 35.51
CA GLU A 140 18.11 57.25 34.56
C GLU A 140 17.59 56.88 33.15
N GLN A 141 16.48 57.55 32.82
CA GLN A 141 16.09 58.08 31.51
C GLN A 141 16.29 57.22 30.27
N ASN A 142 15.15 56.79 29.75
CA ASN A 142 14.93 56.42 28.36
C ASN A 142 15.23 57.61 27.42
N PRO A 143 15.98 57.42 26.33
CA PRO A 143 15.52 58.03 25.10
C PRO A 143 15.54 57.06 23.93
N THR A 144 14.54 57.25 23.08
CA THR A 144 14.36 56.68 21.73
C THR A 144 13.81 55.25 21.68
N ALA A 145 12.49 55.17 21.90
CA ALA A 145 11.66 54.15 21.28
C ALA A 145 11.92 54.16 19.76
N PHE A 146 12.58 53.12 19.26
CA PHE A 146 12.69 52.87 17.83
C PHE A 146 11.30 52.47 17.30
N ASN A 147 10.92 53.05 16.17
CA ASN A 147 9.57 52.96 15.65
C ASN A 147 9.16 51.50 15.47
N ASP A 148 8.04 51.14 16.08
CA ASP A 148 7.39 49.83 16.05
C ASP A 148 7.14 49.32 14.60
N GLU A 149 7.18 50.21 13.62
CA GLU A 149 7.14 49.93 12.17
C GLU A 149 8.44 49.32 11.62
N GLU A 150 9.61 49.69 12.12
CA GLU A 150 10.90 49.21 11.60
C GLU A 150 11.15 47.76 12.05
N PHE A 151 10.82 47.45 13.31
CA PHE A 151 10.82 46.08 13.83
C PHE A 151 9.70 45.21 13.22
N LYS A 152 8.52 45.79 12.94
CA LYS A 152 7.47 45.09 12.16
C LYS A 152 7.93 44.83 10.74
N THR A 153 8.61 45.76 10.09
CA THR A 153 9.13 45.62 8.72
C THR A 153 10.25 44.60 8.67
N GLU A 154 11.18 44.59 9.63
CA GLU A 154 12.23 43.57 9.73
C GLU A 154 11.69 42.19 10.11
N ARG A 155 10.67 42.10 10.96
CA ARG A 155 10.00 40.83 11.30
C ARG A 155 9.13 40.32 10.15
N ILE A 156 8.51 41.21 9.37
CA ILE A 156 7.84 40.88 8.11
C ILE A 156 8.87 40.44 7.07
N MET A 157 10.00 41.13 6.94
CA MET A 157 11.12 40.72 6.09
C MET A 157 11.72 39.40 6.54
N TRP A 158 11.80 39.10 7.84
CA TRP A 158 12.26 37.82 8.38
C TRP A 158 11.25 36.69 8.17
N LEU A 159 9.95 36.94 8.33
CA LEU A 159 8.90 35.99 7.99
C LEU A 159 8.85 35.73 6.48
N LEU A 160 9.06 36.77 5.67
CA LEU A 160 9.23 36.67 4.22
C LEU A 160 10.50 35.87 3.89
N ASN A 161 11.61 36.08 4.59
CA ASN A 161 12.87 35.33 4.38
C ASN A 161 12.78 33.88 4.90
N ARG A 162 11.93 33.58 5.89
CA ARG A 162 11.64 32.20 6.34
C ARG A 162 10.69 31.46 5.41
N ILE A 163 9.85 32.19 4.67
CA ILE A 163 9.13 31.69 3.50
C ILE A 163 10.10 31.56 2.31
N TYR A 164 11.18 32.36 2.26
CA TYR A 164 12.17 32.38 1.18
C TYR A 164 13.30 31.34 1.28
N VAL A 165 13.52 30.72 2.45
CA VAL A 165 14.61 29.73 2.65
C VAL A 165 14.09 28.27 2.75
N ALA A 166 12.81 28.03 2.48
CA ALA A 166 12.28 26.68 2.34
C ALA A 166 12.01 26.34 0.86
N GLU A 167 13.03 25.77 0.23
CA GLU A 167 13.01 25.01 -1.03
C GLU A 167 12.80 25.83 -2.32
N GLU A 168 13.84 25.82 -3.16
CA GLU A 168 13.77 26.14 -4.59
C GLU A 168 12.78 25.19 -5.30
N GLU A 169 11.47 25.47 -5.25
CA GLU A 169 10.48 24.88 -6.16
C GLU A 169 9.54 26.01 -6.64
N SER A 170 9.58 26.27 -7.93
CA SER A 170 8.82 27.32 -8.64
C SER A 170 7.35 27.36 -8.24
N HIS A 171 6.92 28.52 -7.75
CA HIS A 171 5.53 28.82 -7.43
C HIS A 171 4.66 28.93 -8.69
N GLU A 172 4.15 27.81 -9.17
CA GLU A 172 2.83 27.81 -9.80
C GLU A 172 1.79 27.52 -8.72
N THR A 173 0.60 28.13 -8.79
CA THR A 173 -0.52 27.72 -7.93
C THR A 173 -1.05 26.38 -8.42
N PRO A 174 -1.34 25.40 -7.54
CA PRO A 174 -1.86 24.10 -7.98
C PRO A 174 -3.16 24.30 -8.75
N ILE A 175 -3.30 23.69 -9.92
CA ILE A 175 -4.56 23.75 -10.65
C ILE A 175 -5.63 22.97 -9.88
N SER A 176 -6.89 23.43 -9.96
CA SER A 176 -7.99 22.72 -9.31
C SER A 176 -8.25 21.38 -9.98
N ALA A 177 -8.83 20.43 -9.23
CA ALA A 177 -9.23 19.14 -9.79
C ALA A 177 -10.29 19.33 -10.90
N GLU A 178 -11.18 20.31 -10.74
CA GLU A 178 -12.22 20.65 -11.71
C GLU A 178 -11.62 21.15 -13.02
N GLU A 179 -10.68 22.08 -12.94
CA GLU A 179 -9.98 22.62 -14.12
C GLU A 179 -9.18 21.55 -14.85
N PHE A 180 -8.43 20.73 -14.11
CA PHE A 180 -7.70 19.59 -14.68
C PHE A 180 -8.63 18.63 -15.43
N LEU A 181 -9.75 18.26 -14.80
CA LEU A 181 -10.72 17.35 -15.41
C LEU A 181 -11.39 17.98 -16.63
N GLU A 182 -11.62 19.28 -16.64
CA GLU A 182 -12.22 19.96 -17.78
C GLU A 182 -11.28 20.01 -18.98
N ARG A 183 -9.99 20.33 -18.75
CA ARG A 183 -8.94 20.23 -19.78
C ARG A 183 -8.85 18.81 -20.36
N CYS A 184 -8.90 17.79 -19.49
CA CYS A 184 -8.96 16.39 -19.92
C CYS A 184 -10.18 16.10 -20.82
N LYS A 185 -11.37 16.61 -20.49
CA LYS A 185 -12.59 16.45 -21.31
C LYS A 185 -12.47 17.15 -22.66
N GLN A 186 -11.79 18.30 -22.70
CA GLN A 186 -11.53 19.06 -23.93
C GLN A 186 -10.54 18.38 -24.87
N GLY A 187 -9.97 17.24 -24.46
CA GLY A 187 -9.08 16.43 -25.30
C GLY A 187 -7.60 16.67 -25.02
N GLU A 188 -7.26 17.54 -24.08
CA GLU A 188 -5.88 17.75 -23.68
C GLU A 188 -5.31 16.51 -22.99
N ARG A 189 -4.09 16.11 -23.37
CA ARG A 189 -3.41 14.92 -22.84
C ARG A 189 -2.02 15.21 -22.34
N ASP A 190 -1.45 16.36 -22.67
CA ASP A 190 -0.12 16.76 -22.23
C ASP A 190 -0.23 17.71 -21.05
N PHE A 191 0.18 17.21 -19.89
CA PHE A 191 0.20 17.90 -18.61
C PHE A 191 1.60 17.71 -17.98
N THR A 192 2.64 17.78 -18.82
CA THR A 192 4.03 17.76 -18.38
C THR A 192 4.27 18.84 -17.33
N GLU A 193 4.97 18.47 -16.26
CA GLU A 193 5.37 19.35 -15.14
C GLU A 193 4.21 20.04 -14.40
N ILE A 194 2.96 19.62 -14.66
CA ILE A 194 1.80 20.26 -14.07
C ILE A 194 1.80 20.18 -12.54
N TYR A 195 1.34 21.25 -11.90
CA TYR A 195 1.21 21.28 -10.45
C TYR A 195 -0.18 20.84 -9.99
N LEU A 196 -0.25 19.63 -9.43
CA LEU A 196 -1.44 18.95 -8.93
C LEU A 196 -1.27 18.49 -7.47
N ALA A 197 -0.48 19.21 -6.67
CA ALA A 197 -0.28 18.82 -5.28
C ALA A 197 -1.59 18.87 -4.48
N GLY A 198 -1.85 17.82 -3.72
CA GLY A 198 -3.01 17.72 -2.84
C GLY A 198 -4.36 17.54 -3.54
N VAL A 199 -4.42 17.52 -4.88
CA VAL A 199 -5.68 17.40 -5.63
C VAL A 199 -6.42 16.10 -5.31
N ASN A 200 -7.73 16.09 -5.47
CA ASN A 200 -8.54 14.89 -5.30
C ASN A 200 -9.15 14.43 -6.63
N LEU A 201 -8.60 13.35 -7.17
CA LEU A 201 -9.08 12.67 -8.39
C LEU A 201 -9.52 11.23 -8.08
N SER A 202 -9.85 10.92 -6.82
CA SER A 202 -10.23 9.57 -6.41
C SER A 202 -11.46 9.07 -7.19
N GLY A 203 -11.41 7.82 -7.66
CA GLY A 203 -12.45 7.16 -8.45
C GLY A 203 -12.68 7.75 -9.84
N LYS A 204 -11.90 8.75 -10.27
CA LYS A 204 -12.03 9.33 -11.61
C LYS A 204 -11.39 8.40 -12.63
N SER A 205 -12.09 8.13 -13.72
CA SER A 205 -11.48 7.52 -14.89
C SER A 205 -10.95 8.64 -15.77
N LEU A 206 -9.63 8.75 -15.83
CA LEU A 206 -8.97 9.61 -16.79
C LEU A 206 -8.79 8.81 -18.09
N ASN A 207 -8.83 9.48 -19.23
CA ASN A 207 -8.66 8.81 -20.52
C ASN A 207 -7.24 8.23 -20.61
N ASN A 208 -7.09 7.09 -21.32
CA ASN A 208 -5.81 6.41 -21.45
C ASN A 208 -4.74 7.32 -22.10
N GLY A 209 -3.48 7.18 -21.66
CA GLY A 209 -2.33 7.84 -22.28
C GLY A 209 -2.11 9.30 -21.90
N LEU A 210 -2.52 9.71 -20.69
CA LEU A 210 -2.13 11.02 -20.16
C LEU A 210 -0.62 11.14 -20.00
N ASN A 211 -0.05 12.26 -20.42
CA ASN A 211 1.31 12.64 -20.10
C ASN A 211 1.31 13.57 -18.88
N LEU A 212 1.79 13.06 -17.77
CA LEU A 212 2.01 13.72 -16.47
C LEU A 212 3.49 13.61 -16.09
N SER A 213 4.40 13.52 -17.07
CA SER A 213 5.83 13.48 -16.80
C SER A 213 6.29 14.72 -16.04
N GLY A 214 7.08 14.55 -14.99
CA GLY A 214 7.53 15.66 -14.14
C GLY A 214 6.44 16.31 -13.29
N ALA A 215 5.17 15.88 -13.39
CA ALA A 215 4.07 16.49 -12.65
C ALA A 215 4.27 16.39 -11.13
N ASN A 216 3.88 17.43 -10.40
CA ASN A 216 3.91 17.42 -8.95
C ASN A 216 2.52 17.07 -8.40
N LEU A 217 2.39 15.82 -7.96
CA LEU A 217 1.20 15.17 -7.40
C LEU A 217 1.38 14.89 -5.89
N ARG A 218 2.26 15.63 -5.20
CA ARG A 218 2.57 15.39 -3.79
C ARG A 218 1.30 15.45 -2.94
N GLY A 219 1.06 14.41 -2.15
CA GLY A 219 -0.12 14.32 -1.27
C GLY A 219 -1.47 14.22 -2.00
N ALA A 220 -1.51 14.06 -3.32
CA ALA A 220 -2.74 13.93 -4.08
C ALA A 220 -3.55 12.70 -3.63
N LYS A 221 -4.88 12.81 -3.69
CA LYS A 221 -5.83 11.72 -3.42
C LYS A 221 -6.28 11.12 -4.75
N LEU A 222 -5.77 9.93 -5.04
CA LEU A 222 -5.88 9.21 -6.31
C LEU A 222 -6.40 7.77 -6.07
N CYS A 223 -7.14 7.54 -4.99
CA CYS A 223 -7.66 6.21 -4.69
C CYS A 223 -8.56 5.74 -5.82
N GLU A 224 -8.38 4.50 -6.30
CA GLU A 224 -9.18 3.91 -7.38
C GLU A 224 -9.18 4.70 -8.71
N VAL A 225 -8.24 5.65 -8.89
CA VAL A 225 -8.08 6.38 -10.15
C VAL A 225 -7.66 5.42 -11.26
N ASN A 226 -8.09 5.68 -12.50
CA ASN A 226 -7.55 5.00 -13.67
C ASN A 226 -6.48 5.88 -14.34
N LEU A 227 -5.22 5.46 -14.24
CA LEU A 227 -4.03 6.03 -14.86
C LEU A 227 -3.29 4.96 -15.68
N SER A 228 -4.02 3.96 -16.21
CA SER A 228 -3.44 2.91 -17.03
C SER A 228 -2.79 3.51 -18.28
N SER A 229 -1.58 3.07 -18.59
CA SER A 229 -0.76 3.57 -19.69
C SER A 229 -0.42 5.07 -19.62
N ALA A 230 -0.62 5.74 -18.48
CA ALA A 230 -0.19 7.12 -18.31
C ALA A 230 1.34 7.21 -18.21
N ASN A 231 1.90 8.32 -18.69
CA ASN A 231 3.28 8.68 -18.43
C ASN A 231 3.36 9.55 -17.18
N LEU A 232 4.02 9.07 -16.15
CA LEU A 232 4.30 9.69 -14.86
C LEU A 232 5.81 9.67 -14.58
N SER A 233 6.63 9.55 -15.63
CA SER A 233 8.09 9.53 -15.49
C SER A 233 8.55 10.79 -14.77
N GLU A 234 9.46 10.65 -13.82
CA GLU A 234 10.04 11.77 -13.05
C GLU A 234 9.02 12.58 -12.22
N ALA A 235 7.74 12.19 -12.19
CA ALA A 235 6.71 12.86 -11.41
C ALA A 235 6.94 12.72 -9.90
N ASN A 236 6.48 13.70 -9.12
CA ASN A 236 6.52 13.68 -7.66
C ASN A 236 5.17 13.26 -7.08
N LEU A 237 5.03 11.99 -6.69
CA LEU A 237 3.87 11.41 -6.04
C LEU A 237 4.08 11.18 -4.54
N SER A 238 5.07 11.82 -3.93
CA SER A 238 5.41 11.61 -2.53
C SER A 238 4.20 11.83 -1.63
N LYS A 239 3.93 10.89 -0.71
CA LYS A 239 2.78 10.90 0.22
C LYS A 239 1.39 10.90 -0.46
N ALA A 240 1.30 10.68 -1.77
CA ALA A 240 0.02 10.54 -2.46
C ALA A 240 -0.70 9.24 -2.05
N LYS A 241 -2.02 9.23 -2.20
CA LYS A 241 -2.88 8.07 -1.90
C LYS A 241 -3.37 7.45 -3.20
N LEU A 242 -2.80 6.33 -3.59
CA LEU A 242 -3.12 5.54 -4.80
C LEU A 242 -3.68 4.15 -4.44
N HIS A 243 -4.34 4.01 -3.28
CA HIS A 243 -4.97 2.74 -2.89
C HIS A 243 -5.90 2.25 -4.01
N LYS A 244 -5.70 1.00 -4.47
CA LYS A 244 -6.43 0.39 -5.59
C LYS A 244 -6.41 1.17 -6.93
N ALA A 245 -5.49 2.10 -7.11
CA ALA A 245 -5.32 2.78 -8.40
C ALA A 245 -4.97 1.77 -9.51
N LYS A 246 -5.40 2.07 -10.74
CA LYS A 246 -5.03 1.31 -11.93
C LYS A 246 -3.90 2.05 -12.64
N LEU A 247 -2.71 1.46 -12.64
CA LEU A 247 -1.46 1.96 -13.22
C LEU A 247 -0.85 0.90 -14.14
N GLU A 248 -1.69 0.04 -14.72
CA GLU A 248 -1.23 -1.02 -15.62
C GLU A 248 -0.53 -0.42 -16.83
N SER A 249 0.67 -0.90 -17.15
CA SER A 249 1.53 -0.39 -18.23
C SER A 249 1.87 1.11 -18.14
N ALA A 250 1.70 1.75 -16.97
CA ALA A 250 2.09 3.14 -16.77
C ALA A 250 3.62 3.27 -16.70
N ASN A 251 4.15 4.40 -17.15
CA ASN A 251 5.57 4.74 -16.98
C ASN A 251 5.74 5.62 -15.74
N LEU A 252 6.34 5.11 -14.68
CA LEU A 252 6.77 5.84 -13.49
C LEU A 252 8.31 5.80 -13.33
N GLY A 253 9.05 5.68 -14.43
CA GLY A 253 10.51 5.69 -14.41
C GLY A 253 11.05 6.92 -13.69
N LYS A 254 11.97 6.71 -12.74
CA LYS A 254 12.58 7.74 -11.88
C LYS A 254 11.59 8.59 -11.06
N ALA A 255 10.31 8.22 -10.97
CA ALA A 255 9.33 8.97 -10.19
C ALA A 255 9.67 8.96 -8.68
N LYS A 256 9.27 10.02 -7.97
CA LYS A 256 9.38 10.11 -6.50
C LYS A 256 8.07 9.61 -5.86
N LEU A 257 8.10 8.44 -5.25
CA LEU A 257 6.96 7.73 -4.63
C LEU A 257 7.20 7.51 -3.12
N ILE A 258 7.90 8.44 -2.48
CA ILE A 258 8.31 8.33 -1.07
C ILE A 258 7.08 8.38 -0.18
N GLN A 259 6.92 7.39 0.70
CA GLN A 259 5.77 7.26 1.61
C GLN A 259 4.39 7.26 0.90
N THR A 260 4.35 6.89 -0.38
CA THR A 260 3.11 6.81 -1.15
C THR A 260 2.33 5.55 -0.77
N ASP A 261 1.00 5.64 -0.74
CA ASP A 261 0.12 4.47 -0.53
C ASP A 261 -0.35 3.91 -1.87
N LEU A 262 0.29 2.84 -2.33
CA LEU A 262 -0.04 2.03 -3.50
C LEU A 262 -0.70 0.69 -3.11
N SER A 263 -1.24 0.57 -1.89
CA SER A 263 -1.80 -0.70 -1.43
C SER A 263 -2.92 -1.18 -2.35
N SER A 264 -2.88 -2.46 -2.72
CA SER A 264 -3.80 -3.10 -3.66
C SER A 264 -3.90 -2.44 -5.06
N ALA A 265 -2.95 -1.58 -5.44
CA ALA A 265 -2.91 -0.99 -6.78
C ALA A 265 -2.56 -2.04 -7.85
N ASN A 266 -3.00 -1.83 -9.10
CA ASN A 266 -2.57 -2.62 -10.24
C ASN A 266 -1.44 -1.89 -10.98
N LEU A 267 -0.22 -2.41 -10.87
CA LEU A 267 1.02 -1.94 -11.50
C LEU A 267 1.57 -2.99 -12.49
N GLY A 268 0.71 -3.90 -12.98
CA GLY A 268 1.13 -4.90 -13.95
C GLY A 268 1.77 -4.25 -15.18
N TYR A 269 2.89 -4.77 -15.65
CA TYR A 269 3.65 -4.23 -16.80
C TYR A 269 4.15 -2.77 -16.65
N ALA A 270 4.01 -2.13 -15.49
CA ALA A 270 4.46 -0.76 -15.29
C ALA A 270 6.00 -0.68 -15.29
N ASP A 271 6.52 0.47 -15.72
CA ASP A 271 7.94 0.80 -15.58
C ASP A 271 8.15 1.70 -14.36
N LEU A 272 8.92 1.23 -13.38
CA LEU A 272 9.34 1.95 -12.19
C LEU A 272 10.87 1.96 -12.07
N SER A 273 11.59 1.79 -13.18
CA SER A 273 13.05 1.78 -13.19
C SER A 273 13.62 3.08 -12.59
N GLY A 274 14.56 2.95 -11.66
CA GLY A 274 15.17 4.06 -10.93
C GLY A 274 14.22 4.88 -10.04
N ALA A 275 12.97 4.46 -9.85
CA ALA A 275 12.02 5.19 -9.02
C ALA A 275 12.36 5.09 -7.53
N ASN A 276 11.98 6.10 -6.75
CA ASN A 276 12.17 6.12 -5.30
C ASN A 276 10.85 5.80 -4.58
N LEU A 277 10.68 4.55 -4.16
CA LEU A 277 9.55 4.04 -3.39
C LEU A 277 9.89 3.84 -1.90
N SER A 278 10.90 4.55 -1.37
CA SER A 278 11.30 4.38 0.02
C SER A 278 10.13 4.62 0.98
N LYS A 279 9.93 3.69 1.92
CA LYS A 279 8.82 3.67 2.89
C LYS A 279 7.41 3.66 2.26
N ALA A 280 7.27 3.38 0.97
CA ALA A 280 5.96 3.27 0.33
C ALA A 280 5.20 2.04 0.84
N ASN A 281 3.88 2.13 0.84
CA ASN A 281 3.00 0.98 1.09
C ASN A 281 2.51 0.42 -0.25
N ILE A 282 3.05 -0.72 -0.67
CA ILE A 282 2.72 -1.43 -1.92
C ILE A 282 2.12 -2.82 -1.58
N SER A 283 1.57 -2.97 -0.37
CA SER A 283 1.03 -4.24 0.10
C SER A 283 -0.13 -4.71 -0.77
N LYS A 284 -0.18 -6.01 -1.07
CA LYS A 284 -1.21 -6.66 -1.90
C LYS A 284 -1.36 -6.09 -3.33
N ALA A 285 -0.42 -5.25 -3.79
CA ALA A 285 -0.44 -4.72 -5.14
C ALA A 285 -0.14 -5.82 -6.17
N ILE A 286 -0.64 -5.64 -7.39
CA ILE A 286 -0.33 -6.49 -8.54
C ILE A 286 0.86 -5.86 -9.27
N LEU A 287 1.99 -6.56 -9.29
CA LEU A 287 3.28 -6.12 -9.85
C LEU A 287 3.80 -7.14 -10.88
N SER A 288 2.89 -7.91 -11.50
CA SER A 288 3.27 -8.92 -12.49
C SER A 288 3.98 -8.26 -13.68
N ARG A 289 5.17 -8.76 -14.04
CA ARG A 289 6.01 -8.21 -15.14
C ARG A 289 6.42 -6.74 -14.95
N VAL A 290 6.40 -6.21 -13.74
CA VAL A 290 6.87 -4.84 -13.47
C VAL A 290 8.38 -4.72 -13.73
N ASN A 291 8.84 -3.55 -14.15
CA ASN A 291 10.26 -3.19 -14.16
C ASN A 291 10.57 -2.30 -12.94
N LEU A 292 11.37 -2.78 -12.01
CA LEU A 292 11.85 -2.08 -10.82
C LEU A 292 13.39 -2.01 -10.79
N THR A 293 14.03 -2.13 -11.96
CA THR A 293 15.50 -2.07 -12.07
C THR A 293 16.04 -0.81 -11.41
N GLU A 294 17.02 -0.95 -10.51
CA GLU A 294 17.66 0.16 -9.78
C GLU A 294 16.71 1.03 -8.94
N ALA A 295 15.48 0.58 -8.68
CA ALA A 295 14.54 1.30 -7.84
C ALA A 295 14.94 1.23 -6.35
N ASN A 296 14.64 2.29 -5.59
CA ASN A 296 14.81 2.31 -4.14
C ASN A 296 13.49 1.92 -3.45
N LEU A 297 13.43 0.74 -2.85
CA LEU A 297 12.32 0.23 -2.04
C LEU A 297 12.70 0.07 -0.56
N SER A 298 13.73 0.79 -0.10
CA SER A 298 14.18 0.72 1.29
C SER A 298 13.02 0.99 2.25
N ARG A 299 12.84 0.10 3.23
CA ARG A 299 11.76 0.13 4.23
C ARG A 299 10.34 0.15 3.65
N ALA A 300 10.15 -0.20 2.39
CA ALA A 300 8.82 -0.30 1.79
C ALA A 300 8.06 -1.53 2.31
N ASN A 301 6.74 -1.44 2.33
CA ASN A 301 5.86 -2.56 2.66
C ASN A 301 5.29 -3.19 1.38
N LEU A 302 5.77 -4.37 1.00
CA LEU A 302 5.31 -5.18 -0.12
C LEU A 302 4.58 -6.46 0.35
N SER A 303 4.09 -6.49 1.60
CA SER A 303 3.47 -7.70 2.14
C SER A 303 2.29 -8.18 1.27
N GLY A 304 2.31 -9.44 0.85
CA GLY A 304 1.28 -10.03 -0.01
C GLY A 304 1.25 -9.49 -1.45
N ALA A 305 2.24 -8.71 -1.89
CA ALA A 305 2.29 -8.20 -3.25
C ALA A 305 2.59 -9.33 -4.26
N ASN A 306 2.04 -9.21 -5.47
CA ASN A 306 2.21 -10.20 -6.54
C ASN A 306 3.26 -9.74 -7.55
N LEU A 307 4.51 -10.18 -7.38
CA LEU A 307 5.64 -9.95 -8.30
C LEU A 307 5.90 -11.16 -9.22
N SER A 308 4.88 -12.00 -9.44
CA SER A 308 5.02 -13.18 -10.30
C SER A 308 5.21 -12.83 -11.78
N GLN A 309 5.47 -13.84 -12.60
CA GLN A 309 5.57 -13.71 -14.06
C GLN A 309 6.75 -12.83 -14.51
N GLN A 310 7.94 -13.01 -13.93
CA GLN A 310 9.17 -12.33 -14.39
C GLN A 310 9.18 -10.81 -14.15
N ALA A 311 8.79 -10.36 -12.95
CA ALA A 311 9.13 -9.02 -12.49
C ALA A 311 10.66 -8.83 -12.50
N ASN A 312 11.14 -7.72 -13.05
CA ASN A 312 12.56 -7.37 -13.06
C ASN A 312 12.87 -6.44 -11.89
N LEU A 313 13.64 -6.92 -10.92
CA LEU A 313 14.00 -6.24 -9.66
C LEU A 313 15.53 -6.10 -9.55
N LYS A 314 16.25 -6.21 -10.69
CA LYS A 314 17.71 -6.21 -10.73
C LYS A 314 18.27 -4.92 -10.11
N ARG A 315 19.27 -5.06 -9.24
CA ARG A 315 19.95 -3.93 -8.57
C ARG A 315 19.03 -3.01 -7.73
N ALA A 316 17.80 -3.43 -7.44
CA ALA A 316 16.89 -2.66 -6.59
C ALA A 316 17.33 -2.72 -5.11
N ASP A 317 17.05 -1.66 -4.35
CA ASP A 317 17.32 -1.62 -2.92
C ASP A 317 16.09 -2.01 -2.10
N PHE A 318 16.10 -3.20 -1.50
CA PHE A 318 15.07 -3.70 -0.58
C PHE A 318 15.52 -3.67 0.88
N SER A 319 16.52 -2.86 1.24
CA SER A 319 17.02 -2.81 2.60
C SER A 319 15.89 -2.54 3.61
N ASN A 320 15.71 -3.46 4.56
CA ASN A 320 14.66 -3.45 5.58
C ASN A 320 13.22 -3.42 5.03
N ALA A 321 12.99 -3.85 3.79
CA ALA A 321 11.66 -3.95 3.20
C ALA A 321 10.90 -5.19 3.71
N ASN A 322 9.57 -5.11 3.73
CA ASN A 322 8.71 -6.23 4.10
C ASN A 322 8.10 -6.90 2.86
N LEU A 323 8.55 -8.11 2.53
CA LEU A 323 8.01 -8.95 1.46
C LEU A 323 7.30 -10.20 2.00
N SER A 324 6.88 -10.19 3.26
CA SER A 324 6.15 -11.33 3.83
C SER A 324 4.90 -11.67 3.01
N ASN A 325 4.66 -12.95 2.77
CA ASN A 325 3.56 -13.45 1.92
C ASN A 325 3.59 -12.98 0.45
N ALA A 326 4.65 -12.31 -0.02
CA ALA A 326 4.73 -11.86 -1.41
C ALA A 326 4.93 -13.03 -2.37
N ASN A 327 4.39 -12.92 -3.59
CA ASN A 327 4.60 -13.91 -4.64
C ASN A 327 5.75 -13.46 -5.55
N LEU A 328 6.91 -14.11 -5.45
CA LEU A 328 8.14 -13.83 -6.21
C LEU A 328 8.40 -14.88 -7.31
N LEU A 329 7.40 -15.68 -7.70
CA LEU A 329 7.59 -16.78 -8.65
C LEU A 329 8.14 -16.28 -9.99
N GLY A 330 9.39 -16.64 -10.29
CA GLY A 330 10.11 -16.25 -11.50
C GLY A 330 10.64 -14.82 -11.52
N ALA A 331 10.60 -14.08 -10.41
CA ALA A 331 11.12 -12.71 -10.34
C ALA A 331 12.67 -12.69 -10.38
N ASN A 332 13.25 -11.63 -10.93
CA ASN A 332 14.71 -11.45 -11.00
C ASN A 332 15.19 -10.41 -9.99
N LEU A 333 15.79 -10.85 -8.88
CA LEU A 333 16.42 -10.02 -7.85
C LEU A 333 17.95 -10.05 -7.93
N GLU A 334 18.53 -10.34 -9.10
CA GLU A 334 19.98 -10.31 -9.31
C GLU A 334 20.57 -8.97 -8.83
N GLU A 335 21.67 -9.03 -8.07
CA GLU A 335 22.38 -7.87 -7.50
C GLU A 335 21.51 -6.93 -6.62
N ALA A 336 20.30 -7.33 -6.22
CA ALA A 336 19.47 -6.53 -5.33
C ALA A 336 20.05 -6.47 -3.90
N ASN A 337 19.88 -5.33 -3.21
CA ASN A 337 20.23 -5.22 -1.80
C ASN A 337 19.08 -5.77 -0.93
N LEU A 338 19.30 -6.94 -0.32
CA LEU A 338 18.30 -7.64 0.51
C LEU A 338 18.59 -7.54 2.02
N GLN A 339 19.45 -6.63 2.45
CA GLN A 339 19.81 -6.51 3.86
C GLN A 339 18.58 -6.25 4.75
N GLY A 340 18.34 -7.13 5.73
CA GLY A 340 17.21 -6.99 6.67
C GLY A 340 15.83 -7.18 6.03
N ILE A 341 15.76 -7.76 4.83
CA ILE A 341 14.49 -8.07 4.17
C ILE A 341 13.68 -9.07 5.03
N ASN A 342 12.37 -8.88 5.09
CA ASN A 342 11.46 -9.88 5.63
C ASN A 342 10.84 -10.68 4.48
N LEU A 343 11.22 -11.96 4.33
CA LEU A 343 10.68 -12.90 3.34
C LEU A 343 9.77 -13.97 3.94
N GLN A 344 9.30 -13.80 5.19
CA GLN A 344 8.47 -14.79 5.85
C GLN A 344 7.25 -15.14 5.01
N GLN A 345 7.12 -16.42 4.65
CA GLN A 345 6.02 -16.97 3.83
C GLN A 345 5.96 -16.40 2.39
N ALA A 346 6.99 -15.71 1.93
CA ALA A 346 7.09 -15.32 0.52
C ALA A 346 7.25 -16.56 -0.36
N LEU A 347 6.70 -16.54 -1.58
CA LEU A 347 6.75 -17.68 -2.50
C LEU A 347 7.85 -17.46 -3.53
N CYS A 348 8.78 -18.39 -3.66
CA CYS A 348 9.79 -18.39 -4.73
C CYS A 348 9.81 -19.76 -5.44
N ASN A 349 10.44 -19.84 -6.61
CA ASN A 349 10.67 -21.11 -7.30
C ASN A 349 12.08 -21.12 -7.92
N ALA A 350 12.43 -22.21 -8.61
CA ALA A 350 13.72 -22.34 -9.26
C ALA A 350 14.01 -21.28 -10.36
N ALA A 351 12.98 -20.57 -10.84
CA ALA A 351 13.12 -19.47 -11.79
C ALA A 351 13.28 -18.10 -11.09
N THR A 352 13.04 -18.02 -9.78
CA THR A 352 13.30 -16.81 -9.00
C THR A 352 14.81 -16.66 -8.80
N ILE A 353 15.38 -15.56 -9.28
CA ILE A 353 16.81 -15.28 -9.18
C ILE A 353 17.03 -14.40 -7.96
N PHE A 354 17.89 -14.84 -7.03
CA PHE A 354 18.32 -14.05 -5.89
C PHE A 354 19.78 -13.61 -6.06
N PRO A 355 20.27 -12.62 -5.29
CA PRO A 355 21.69 -12.28 -5.24
C PRO A 355 22.56 -13.50 -4.90
N ALA A 356 23.78 -13.52 -5.43
CA ALA A 356 24.72 -14.62 -5.17
C ALA A 356 24.95 -14.82 -3.66
N GLY A 357 24.84 -16.06 -3.19
CA GLY A 357 25.03 -16.42 -1.78
C GLY A 357 23.82 -16.16 -0.87
N PHE A 358 22.69 -15.66 -1.39
CA PHE A 358 21.47 -15.48 -0.62
C PHE A 358 20.62 -16.75 -0.60
N ASP A 359 20.31 -17.27 0.59
CA ASP A 359 19.37 -18.37 0.77
C ASP A 359 17.95 -17.84 1.13
N PRO A 360 16.97 -17.94 0.21
CA PRO A 360 15.62 -17.47 0.48
C PRO A 360 14.87 -18.34 1.51
N VAL A 361 15.20 -19.62 1.64
CA VAL A 361 14.53 -20.54 2.58
C VAL A 361 14.96 -20.22 4.01
N GLU A 362 16.26 -19.95 4.24
CA GLU A 362 16.75 -19.47 5.54
C GLU A 362 16.13 -18.11 5.92
N ALA A 363 15.85 -17.26 4.94
CA ALA A 363 15.14 -16.00 5.12
C ALA A 363 13.62 -16.16 5.37
N GLY A 364 13.09 -17.39 5.34
CA GLY A 364 11.70 -17.73 5.65
C GLY A 364 10.76 -17.84 4.44
N ALA A 365 11.27 -17.83 3.21
CA ALA A 365 10.46 -18.03 2.01
C ALA A 365 10.08 -19.52 1.82
N TYR A 366 8.92 -19.76 1.23
CA TYR A 366 8.53 -21.08 0.73
C TYR A 366 9.04 -21.28 -0.70
N LEU A 367 9.89 -22.29 -0.87
CA LEU A 367 10.31 -22.76 -2.18
C LEU A 367 9.21 -23.64 -2.80
N ILE A 368 8.66 -23.19 -3.91
CA ILE A 368 7.69 -23.91 -4.74
C ILE A 368 8.47 -24.66 -5.82
N ALA A 369 8.79 -25.93 -5.54
CA ALA A 369 9.56 -26.80 -6.41
C ALA A 369 9.16 -28.28 -6.23
N PRO A 370 9.56 -29.18 -7.15
CA PRO A 370 9.36 -30.62 -6.96
C PRO A 370 10.07 -31.15 -5.71
N ASN A 371 9.50 -32.17 -5.07
CA ASN A 371 10.07 -32.90 -3.93
C ASN A 371 10.40 -32.05 -2.69
N VAL A 372 9.91 -30.80 -2.62
CA VAL A 372 10.13 -29.92 -1.47
C VAL A 372 9.25 -30.32 -0.28
N SER A 373 9.71 -30.02 0.93
CA SER A 373 8.90 -30.15 2.15
C SER A 373 8.22 -28.83 2.50
N LEU A 374 6.89 -28.84 2.50
CA LEU A 374 5.99 -27.75 2.90
C LEU A 374 5.01 -28.24 3.98
N ILE A 375 5.48 -29.15 4.84
CA ILE A 375 4.68 -29.73 5.93
C ILE A 375 4.19 -28.59 6.84
N LYS A 376 2.88 -28.53 7.08
CA LYS A 376 2.22 -27.48 7.89
C LYS A 376 2.45 -26.05 7.38
N ALA A 377 2.92 -25.86 6.16
CA ALA A 377 3.09 -24.54 5.58
C ALA A 377 1.75 -23.80 5.53
N ASN A 378 1.78 -22.51 5.82
CA ASN A 378 0.62 -21.64 5.67
C ASN A 378 0.58 -21.05 4.26
N LEU A 379 -0.19 -21.66 3.38
CA LEU A 379 -0.41 -21.30 1.99
C LEU A 379 -1.87 -20.86 1.77
N ALA A 380 -2.50 -20.26 2.78
CA ALA A 380 -3.88 -19.81 2.67
C ALA A 380 -4.00 -18.65 1.67
N SER A 381 -5.01 -18.69 0.81
CA SER A 381 -5.32 -17.68 -0.22
C SER A 381 -4.20 -17.44 -1.24
N VAL A 382 -3.19 -18.32 -1.33
CA VAL A 382 -2.12 -18.15 -2.32
C VAL A 382 -2.67 -18.38 -3.72
N ASP A 383 -2.20 -17.58 -4.67
CA ASP A 383 -2.48 -17.78 -6.09
C ASP A 383 -1.31 -18.52 -6.75
N LEU A 384 -1.53 -19.81 -7.00
CA LEU A 384 -0.66 -20.73 -7.70
C LEU A 384 -1.29 -21.20 -9.03
N SER A 385 -2.20 -20.40 -9.61
CA SER A 385 -2.95 -20.74 -10.83
C SER A 385 -2.13 -20.84 -12.13
N ASN A 386 -0.81 -20.64 -12.03
CA ASN A 386 0.11 -20.60 -13.15
C ASN A 386 0.58 -22.02 -13.52
N ALA A 387 0.47 -22.38 -14.80
CA ALA A 387 0.89 -23.68 -15.34
C ALA A 387 2.38 -24.02 -15.12
N LYS A 388 3.23 -23.02 -14.79
CA LYS A 388 4.63 -23.24 -14.41
C LYS A 388 4.82 -23.69 -12.96
N VAL A 389 3.78 -23.67 -12.13
CA VAL A 389 3.85 -24.15 -10.74
C VAL A 389 3.96 -25.67 -10.74
N ASN A 390 5.11 -26.16 -10.27
CA ASN A 390 5.39 -27.57 -10.16
C ASN A 390 5.73 -27.96 -8.72
N LEU A 391 4.81 -28.70 -8.11
CA LEU A 391 4.89 -29.27 -6.77
C LEU A 391 4.86 -30.81 -6.85
N SER A 392 5.28 -31.40 -7.97
CA SER A 392 5.33 -32.86 -8.10
C SER A 392 6.22 -33.49 -7.03
N GLY A 393 5.72 -34.50 -6.32
CA GLY A 393 6.40 -35.16 -5.22
C GLY A 393 6.56 -34.31 -3.95
N ALA A 394 6.06 -33.07 -3.93
CA ALA A 394 6.19 -32.20 -2.76
C ALA A 394 5.38 -32.75 -1.57
N ASN A 395 5.89 -32.53 -0.36
CA ASN A 395 5.22 -32.91 0.87
C ASN A 395 4.50 -31.70 1.49
N LEU A 396 3.21 -31.60 1.25
CA LEU A 396 2.29 -30.60 1.81
C LEU A 396 1.43 -31.17 2.95
N GLN A 397 1.92 -32.21 3.65
CA GLN A 397 1.18 -32.83 4.74
C GLN A 397 0.75 -31.78 5.78
N ARG A 398 -0.56 -31.76 6.10
CA ARG A 398 -1.17 -30.81 7.05
C ARG A 398 -0.95 -29.33 6.72
N ALA A 399 -0.58 -29.00 5.48
CA ALA A 399 -0.49 -27.61 5.04
C ALA A 399 -1.86 -26.93 5.06
N ASN A 400 -1.87 -25.63 5.31
CA ASN A 400 -3.06 -24.81 5.18
C ASN A 400 -3.13 -24.23 3.78
N LEU A 401 -4.05 -24.71 2.95
CA LEU A 401 -4.33 -24.29 1.58
C LEU A 401 -5.75 -23.70 1.45
N THR A 402 -6.35 -23.25 2.57
CA THR A 402 -7.68 -22.65 2.56
C THR A 402 -7.75 -21.51 1.55
N LYS A 403 -8.74 -21.54 0.66
CA LYS A 403 -8.93 -20.54 -0.41
C LYS A 403 -7.78 -20.41 -1.42
N ALA A 404 -6.82 -21.33 -1.41
CA ALA A 404 -5.73 -21.31 -2.39
C ALA A 404 -6.27 -21.57 -3.79
N ASN A 405 -5.67 -20.91 -4.79
CA ASN A 405 -5.92 -21.20 -6.19
C ASN A 405 -4.79 -22.08 -6.75
N LEU A 406 -5.06 -23.37 -6.94
CA LEU A 406 -4.14 -24.38 -7.45
C LEU A 406 -4.50 -24.77 -8.91
N THR A 407 -5.20 -23.90 -9.63
CA THR A 407 -5.54 -24.10 -11.04
C THR A 407 -4.27 -24.37 -11.85
N ASN A 408 -4.26 -25.40 -12.70
CA ASN A 408 -3.08 -25.78 -13.51
C ASN A 408 -1.79 -26.16 -12.74
N ALA A 409 -1.79 -26.17 -11.41
CA ALA A 409 -0.62 -26.58 -10.65
C ALA A 409 -0.35 -28.08 -10.83
N ARG A 410 0.93 -28.45 -10.98
CA ARG A 410 1.32 -29.87 -11.08
C ARG A 410 1.57 -30.42 -9.69
N LEU A 411 0.73 -31.37 -9.27
CA LEU A 411 0.74 -32.01 -7.94
C LEU A 411 0.91 -33.54 -8.06
N ILE A 412 1.41 -34.03 -9.19
CA ILE A 412 1.70 -35.45 -9.43
C ILE A 412 2.54 -36.01 -8.27
N GLN A 413 2.10 -37.10 -7.63
CA GLN A 413 2.77 -37.73 -6.49
C GLN A 413 2.97 -36.83 -5.26
N ALA A 414 2.34 -35.66 -5.20
CA ALA A 414 2.40 -34.81 -4.02
C ALA A 414 1.65 -35.44 -2.85
N ASN A 415 2.18 -35.22 -1.64
CA ASN A 415 1.53 -35.64 -0.40
C ASN A 415 0.82 -34.46 0.25
N LEU A 416 -0.50 -34.39 0.11
CA LEU A 416 -1.38 -33.42 0.76
C LEU A 416 -2.18 -34.06 1.92
N SER A 417 -1.71 -35.19 2.48
CA SER A 417 -2.45 -35.87 3.54
C SER A 417 -2.73 -34.95 4.73
N GLY A 418 -3.98 -34.92 5.18
CA GLY A 418 -4.44 -34.07 6.27
C GLY A 418 -4.35 -32.56 6.01
N ALA A 419 -4.06 -32.11 4.79
CA ALA A 419 -4.04 -30.70 4.44
C ALA A 419 -5.46 -30.09 4.48
N ASN A 420 -5.53 -28.78 4.73
CA ASN A 420 -6.79 -28.05 4.67
C ASN A 420 -6.92 -27.31 3.35
N LEU A 421 -7.74 -27.82 2.43
CA LEU A 421 -8.03 -27.21 1.12
C LEU A 421 -9.43 -26.56 1.09
N SER A 422 -10.04 -26.28 2.24
CA SER A 422 -11.40 -25.72 2.28
C SER A 422 -11.52 -24.46 1.42
N GLU A 423 -12.55 -24.38 0.58
CA GLU A 423 -12.80 -23.26 -0.36
C GLU A 423 -11.68 -23.04 -1.40
N ALA A 424 -10.75 -23.98 -1.58
CA ALA A 424 -9.72 -23.88 -2.61
C ALA A 424 -10.30 -24.13 -4.01
N ILE A 425 -9.55 -23.70 -5.03
CA ILE A 425 -9.79 -24.08 -6.43
C ILE A 425 -8.67 -25.05 -6.80
N LEU A 426 -9.03 -26.28 -7.15
CA LEU A 426 -8.07 -27.32 -7.48
C LEU A 426 -8.46 -27.99 -8.80
N SER A 427 -7.76 -27.59 -9.86
CA SER A 427 -7.96 -28.09 -11.22
C SER A 427 -6.67 -28.53 -11.92
N GLY A 428 -5.66 -28.88 -11.12
CA GLY A 428 -4.31 -29.22 -11.57
C GLY A 428 -4.10 -30.68 -11.97
N GLU A 429 -2.85 -31.04 -12.29
CA GLU A 429 -2.46 -32.43 -12.52
C GLU A 429 -2.20 -33.13 -11.18
N LEU A 430 -3.19 -33.89 -10.72
CA LEU A 430 -3.14 -34.54 -9.39
C LEU A 430 -2.82 -36.03 -9.44
N THR A 431 -2.67 -36.66 -10.59
CA THR A 431 -2.57 -38.12 -10.65
C THR A 431 -1.10 -38.59 -10.57
N PRO A 432 -0.68 -39.45 -9.60
CA PRO A 432 -1.39 -39.97 -8.43
C PRO A 432 -0.94 -39.27 -7.10
N ALA A 433 -1.68 -38.28 -6.65
CA ALA A 433 -1.44 -37.53 -5.41
C ALA A 433 -2.15 -38.19 -4.22
N ASN A 434 -1.63 -37.94 -3.03
CA ASN A 434 -2.23 -38.38 -1.78
C ASN A 434 -2.94 -37.19 -1.11
N LEU A 435 -4.27 -37.21 -1.07
CA LEU A 435 -5.12 -36.28 -0.35
C LEU A 435 -5.81 -36.94 0.86
N SER A 436 -5.36 -38.11 1.31
CA SER A 436 -6.00 -38.83 2.42
C SER A 436 -6.19 -37.94 3.66
N SER A 437 -7.36 -38.03 4.30
CA SER A 437 -7.75 -37.22 5.46
C SER A 437 -7.73 -35.70 5.25
N ALA A 438 -7.55 -35.20 4.03
CA ALA A 438 -7.61 -33.78 3.75
C ALA A 438 -9.03 -33.24 3.90
N ASN A 439 -9.13 -31.95 4.25
CA ASN A 439 -10.39 -31.22 4.26
C ASN A 439 -10.59 -30.51 2.92
N LEU A 440 -11.58 -30.95 2.14
CA LEU A 440 -11.93 -30.37 0.84
C LEU A 440 -13.31 -29.69 0.86
N THR A 441 -13.87 -29.37 2.03
CA THR A 441 -15.19 -28.73 2.11
C THR A 441 -15.27 -27.47 1.26
N LYS A 442 -16.33 -27.35 0.44
CA LYS A 442 -16.55 -26.19 -0.45
C LYS A 442 -15.43 -25.96 -1.48
N THR A 443 -14.58 -26.95 -1.75
CA THR A 443 -13.55 -26.83 -2.79
C THR A 443 -14.22 -26.89 -4.17
N THR A 444 -13.64 -26.20 -5.15
CA THR A 444 -13.96 -26.44 -6.56
C THR A 444 -12.94 -27.41 -7.14
N LEU A 445 -13.40 -28.60 -7.50
CA LEU A 445 -12.60 -29.67 -8.09
C LEU A 445 -12.96 -29.86 -9.56
N SER A 446 -11.97 -29.83 -10.43
CA SER A 446 -12.13 -30.19 -11.85
C SER A 446 -10.87 -30.87 -12.40
N GLY A 447 -11.03 -31.67 -13.46
CA GLY A 447 -9.91 -32.37 -14.10
C GLY A 447 -9.79 -33.85 -13.77
N ASN A 448 -8.57 -34.39 -13.88
CA ASN A 448 -8.30 -35.82 -13.80
C ASN A 448 -7.78 -36.24 -12.41
N PHE A 449 -8.59 -37.05 -11.72
CA PHE A 449 -8.33 -37.60 -10.40
C PHE A 449 -8.17 -39.12 -10.42
N THR A 450 -7.79 -39.67 -11.57
CA THR A 450 -7.52 -41.11 -11.71
C THR A 450 -6.52 -41.57 -10.66
N ALA A 451 -6.83 -42.65 -9.94
CA ALA A 451 -5.94 -43.24 -8.92
C ALA A 451 -5.45 -42.27 -7.82
N VAL A 452 -6.12 -41.13 -7.60
CA VAL A 452 -5.85 -40.24 -6.48
C VAL A 452 -6.34 -40.88 -5.18
N ASP A 453 -5.57 -40.75 -4.10
CA ASP A 453 -6.00 -41.19 -2.77
C ASP A 453 -6.76 -40.08 -2.05
N LEU A 454 -8.09 -40.22 -1.95
CA LEU A 454 -9.02 -39.35 -1.25
C LEU A 454 -9.62 -40.05 -0.01
N SER A 455 -8.98 -41.10 0.51
CA SER A 455 -9.49 -41.86 1.64
C SER A 455 -9.71 -40.99 2.88
N SER A 456 -10.84 -41.17 3.55
CA SER A 456 -11.24 -40.40 4.75
C SER A 456 -11.28 -38.87 4.56
N THR A 457 -11.39 -38.39 3.32
CA THR A 457 -11.52 -36.95 3.06
C THR A 457 -12.91 -36.42 3.40
N ASN A 458 -12.99 -35.13 3.74
CA ASN A 458 -14.26 -34.43 3.84
C ASN A 458 -14.56 -33.67 2.54
N LEU A 459 -15.51 -34.16 1.74
CA LEU A 459 -15.94 -33.54 0.48
C LEU A 459 -17.32 -32.87 0.58
N GLN A 460 -17.84 -32.62 1.79
CA GLN A 460 -19.13 -31.97 1.95
C GLN A 460 -19.18 -30.60 1.24
N ASN A 461 -20.26 -30.37 0.50
CA ASN A 461 -20.50 -29.14 -0.27
C ASN A 461 -19.42 -28.82 -1.33
N THR A 462 -18.63 -29.81 -1.75
CA THR A 462 -17.63 -29.63 -2.82
C THR A 462 -18.32 -29.48 -4.17
N GLN A 463 -17.84 -28.55 -4.99
CA GLN A 463 -18.27 -28.43 -6.38
C GLN A 463 -17.37 -29.32 -7.24
N LEU A 464 -17.92 -30.40 -7.78
CA LEU A 464 -17.23 -31.31 -8.68
C LEU A 464 -17.69 -31.02 -10.11
N LEU A 465 -16.78 -30.56 -10.97
CA LEU A 465 -17.08 -30.20 -12.36
C LEU A 465 -16.38 -31.17 -13.31
N GLN A 466 -17.16 -32.00 -14.01
CA GLN A 466 -16.72 -32.89 -15.10
C GLN A 466 -15.40 -33.66 -14.80
N GLY A 467 -15.32 -34.31 -13.64
CA GLY A 467 -14.12 -35.00 -13.19
C GLY A 467 -14.07 -36.49 -13.56
N ASN A 468 -12.88 -37.00 -13.87
CA ASN A 468 -12.63 -38.44 -13.97
C ASN A 468 -11.98 -38.94 -12.67
N PHE A 469 -12.66 -39.82 -11.94
CA PHE A 469 -12.22 -40.44 -10.68
C PHE A 469 -12.02 -41.95 -10.83
N SER A 470 -11.80 -42.44 -12.05
CA SER A 470 -11.59 -43.87 -12.28
C SER A 470 -10.44 -44.42 -11.44
N GLY A 471 -10.68 -45.53 -10.72
CA GLY A 471 -9.69 -46.15 -9.84
C GLY A 471 -9.25 -45.33 -8.63
N ALA A 472 -9.88 -44.20 -8.33
CA ALA A 472 -9.56 -43.39 -7.15
C ALA A 472 -9.90 -44.14 -5.85
N ASN A 473 -9.11 -43.91 -4.79
CA ASN A 473 -9.44 -44.40 -3.46
C ASN A 473 -10.30 -43.37 -2.72
N LEU A 474 -11.56 -43.68 -2.50
CA LEU A 474 -12.57 -42.87 -1.82
C LEU A 474 -13.08 -43.59 -0.56
N SER A 475 -12.32 -44.52 0.01
CA SER A 475 -12.76 -45.29 1.18
C SER A 475 -13.03 -44.37 2.38
N GLY A 476 -14.18 -44.54 3.03
CA GLY A 476 -14.57 -43.75 4.20
C GLY A 476 -14.82 -42.25 3.93
N VAL A 477 -14.92 -41.84 2.66
CA VAL A 477 -15.14 -40.43 2.32
C VAL A 477 -16.53 -39.95 2.74
N ASN A 478 -16.65 -38.67 3.10
CA ASN A 478 -17.94 -38.03 3.38
C ASN A 478 -18.41 -37.21 2.16
N LEU A 479 -19.43 -37.72 1.47
CA LEU A 479 -20.03 -37.20 0.23
C LEU A 479 -21.53 -36.88 0.40
N VAL A 480 -21.99 -36.61 1.62
CA VAL A 480 -23.41 -36.32 1.90
C VAL A 480 -23.91 -35.16 1.04
N GLY A 481 -25.00 -35.40 0.29
CA GLY A 481 -25.66 -34.39 -0.55
C GLY A 481 -24.84 -33.90 -1.76
N VAL A 482 -23.69 -34.50 -2.06
CA VAL A 482 -22.83 -34.06 -3.17
C VAL A 482 -23.46 -34.42 -4.52
N ASN A 483 -23.24 -33.56 -5.53
CA ASN A 483 -23.62 -33.81 -6.91
C ASN A 483 -22.48 -34.49 -7.69
N LEU A 484 -22.70 -35.73 -8.08
CA LEU A 484 -21.81 -36.61 -8.85
C LEU A 484 -22.42 -37.02 -10.21
N GLN A 485 -23.42 -36.27 -10.68
CA GLN A 485 -24.17 -36.60 -11.89
C GLN A 485 -23.23 -36.75 -13.10
N TYR A 486 -23.41 -37.84 -13.85
CA TYR A 486 -22.63 -38.18 -15.05
C TYR A 486 -21.11 -38.33 -14.88
N MET A 487 -20.59 -38.42 -13.64
CA MET A 487 -19.15 -38.59 -13.42
C MET A 487 -18.66 -40.01 -13.68
N ASN A 488 -17.36 -40.14 -13.99
CA ASN A 488 -16.72 -41.44 -14.12
C ASN A 488 -16.02 -41.85 -12.82
N LEU A 489 -16.55 -42.86 -12.14
CA LEU A 489 -16.01 -43.51 -10.95
C LEU A 489 -15.76 -45.01 -11.18
N SER A 490 -15.52 -45.43 -12.44
CA SER A 490 -15.28 -46.85 -12.74
C SER A 490 -14.06 -47.39 -11.99
N GLY A 491 -14.22 -48.57 -11.38
CA GLY A 491 -13.18 -49.21 -10.58
C GLY A 491 -12.76 -48.46 -9.31
N ALA A 492 -13.44 -47.38 -8.92
CA ALA A 492 -13.12 -46.64 -7.69
C ALA A 492 -13.39 -47.47 -6.42
N ILE A 493 -12.67 -47.18 -5.34
CA ILE A 493 -12.84 -47.83 -4.04
C ILE A 493 -13.62 -46.89 -3.11
N LEU A 494 -14.90 -47.15 -2.88
CA LEU A 494 -15.80 -46.35 -2.03
C LEU A 494 -16.20 -47.09 -0.74
N SER A 495 -15.43 -48.09 -0.31
CA SER A 495 -15.79 -48.91 0.84
C SER A 495 -15.99 -48.06 2.10
N GLY A 496 -17.15 -48.22 2.76
CA GLY A 496 -17.51 -47.45 3.96
C GLY A 496 -17.76 -45.95 3.75
N ALA A 497 -17.84 -45.47 2.50
CA ALA A 497 -18.16 -44.07 2.23
C ALA A 497 -19.59 -43.69 2.63
N ASN A 498 -19.82 -42.41 2.94
CA ASN A 498 -21.14 -41.86 3.22
C ASN A 498 -21.63 -41.02 2.05
N LEU A 499 -22.59 -41.54 1.29
CA LEU A 499 -23.25 -40.91 0.15
C LEU A 499 -24.75 -40.64 0.43
N CYS A 500 -25.14 -40.50 1.70
CA CYS A 500 -26.53 -40.20 2.06
C CYS A 500 -27.03 -38.94 1.33
N GLY A 501 -28.15 -39.07 0.61
CA GLY A 501 -28.76 -37.98 -0.16
C GLY A 501 -27.95 -37.48 -1.37
N ALA A 502 -26.89 -38.16 -1.78
CA ALA A 502 -26.08 -37.75 -2.92
C ALA A 502 -26.86 -37.85 -4.25
N ILE A 503 -26.54 -36.97 -5.21
CA ILE A 503 -27.10 -36.97 -6.57
C ILE A 503 -26.10 -37.72 -7.48
N LEU A 504 -26.42 -38.97 -7.83
CA LEU A 504 -25.59 -39.90 -8.58
C LEU A 504 -26.20 -40.27 -9.95
N ALA A 505 -27.15 -39.48 -10.45
CA ALA A 505 -27.85 -39.83 -11.68
C ALA A 505 -26.88 -39.92 -12.88
N GLY A 506 -26.96 -41.01 -13.64
CA GLY A 506 -26.11 -41.26 -14.81
C GLY A 506 -24.61 -41.48 -14.50
N VAL A 507 -24.22 -41.63 -13.23
CA VAL A 507 -22.82 -41.87 -12.84
C VAL A 507 -22.32 -43.22 -13.36
N ASN A 508 -21.04 -43.33 -13.73
CA ASN A 508 -20.40 -44.61 -14.05
C ASN A 508 -19.66 -45.17 -12.84
N LEU A 509 -20.20 -46.19 -12.19
CA LEU A 509 -19.63 -46.94 -11.06
C LEU A 509 -19.28 -48.39 -11.46
N SER A 510 -19.10 -48.68 -12.76
CA SER A 510 -18.79 -50.03 -13.21
C SER A 510 -17.51 -50.58 -12.56
N GLY A 511 -17.58 -51.79 -12.02
CA GLY A 511 -16.48 -52.44 -11.29
C GLY A 511 -16.05 -51.77 -9.99
N ALA A 512 -16.78 -50.76 -9.49
CA ALA A 512 -16.42 -50.05 -8.27
C ALA A 512 -16.66 -50.91 -7.01
N ASN A 513 -15.85 -50.71 -5.97
CA ASN A 513 -16.03 -51.33 -4.67
C ASN A 513 -16.83 -50.41 -3.75
N LEU A 514 -18.12 -50.70 -3.58
CA LEU A 514 -19.10 -49.97 -2.76
C LEU A 514 -19.44 -50.74 -1.46
N ALA A 515 -18.57 -51.63 -0.98
CA ALA A 515 -18.86 -52.44 0.21
C ALA A 515 -19.12 -51.56 1.44
N SER A 516 -20.20 -51.84 2.18
CA SER A 516 -20.60 -51.10 3.38
C SER A 516 -20.83 -49.59 3.18
N VAL A 517 -21.12 -49.15 1.95
CA VAL A 517 -21.43 -47.74 1.65
C VAL A 517 -22.81 -47.35 2.22
N ASP A 518 -22.97 -46.11 2.68
CA ASP A 518 -24.28 -45.54 3.05
C ASP A 518 -24.85 -44.73 1.86
N LEU A 519 -25.89 -45.26 1.20
CA LEU A 519 -26.58 -44.67 0.06
C LEU A 519 -28.02 -44.24 0.41
N ARG A 520 -28.34 -44.06 1.69
CA ARG A 520 -29.71 -43.70 2.09
C ARG A 520 -30.20 -42.44 1.37
N GLY A 521 -31.36 -42.53 0.72
CA GLY A 521 -31.95 -41.40 -0.02
C GLY A 521 -31.15 -40.90 -1.23
N ALA A 522 -30.11 -41.62 -1.68
CA ALA A 522 -29.30 -41.21 -2.82
C ALA A 522 -30.06 -41.44 -4.15
N ASN A 523 -29.84 -40.57 -5.14
CA ASN A 523 -30.43 -40.70 -6.47
C ASN A 523 -29.45 -41.34 -7.46
N LEU A 524 -29.58 -42.64 -7.74
CA LEU A 524 -28.79 -43.40 -8.72
C LEU A 524 -29.56 -43.66 -10.04
N GLU A 525 -30.52 -42.81 -10.41
CA GLU A 525 -31.25 -42.97 -11.68
C GLU A 525 -30.28 -43.07 -12.86
N ARG A 526 -30.43 -44.10 -13.72
CA ARG A 526 -29.55 -44.36 -14.89
C ARG A 526 -28.06 -44.58 -14.57
N ALA A 527 -27.70 -44.81 -13.31
CA ALA A 527 -26.32 -45.12 -12.95
C ALA A 527 -25.86 -46.45 -13.56
N ASN A 528 -24.59 -46.53 -13.95
CA ASN A 528 -23.96 -47.79 -14.34
C ASN A 528 -23.27 -48.44 -13.14
N LEU A 529 -23.81 -49.54 -12.63
CA LEU A 529 -23.28 -50.33 -11.51
C LEU A 529 -22.85 -51.73 -11.95
N GLU A 530 -22.65 -51.96 -13.26
CA GLU A 530 -22.22 -53.26 -13.78
C GLU A 530 -20.96 -53.76 -13.05
N LYS A 531 -20.99 -55.00 -12.55
CA LYS A 531 -19.89 -55.62 -11.78
C LYS A 531 -19.45 -54.88 -10.51
N ALA A 532 -20.22 -53.91 -10.03
CA ALA A 532 -19.92 -53.21 -8.79
C ALA A 532 -20.18 -54.10 -7.56
N ASN A 533 -19.43 -53.88 -6.48
CA ASN A 533 -19.61 -54.62 -5.22
C ASN A 533 -20.33 -53.77 -4.17
N LEU A 534 -21.63 -53.99 -3.95
CA LEU A 534 -22.44 -53.31 -2.93
C LEU A 534 -22.65 -54.14 -1.65
N LYS A 535 -21.83 -55.18 -1.39
CA LYS A 535 -22.02 -56.05 -0.22
C LYS A 535 -22.11 -55.23 1.08
N GLY A 536 -23.19 -55.41 1.84
CA GLY A 536 -23.45 -54.69 3.08
C GLY A 536 -23.76 -53.20 2.94
N ALA A 537 -24.01 -52.69 1.72
CA ALA A 537 -24.40 -51.30 1.49
C ALA A 537 -25.80 -51.00 2.05
N ASN A 538 -25.99 -49.82 2.61
CA ASN A 538 -27.31 -49.33 3.01
C ASN A 538 -27.96 -48.56 1.87
N ILE A 539 -28.91 -49.18 1.18
CA ILE A 539 -29.63 -48.59 0.04
C ILE A 539 -31.06 -48.13 0.40
N SER A 540 -31.39 -47.99 1.69
CA SER A 540 -32.76 -47.62 2.10
C SER A 540 -33.17 -46.26 1.53
N GLY A 541 -34.25 -46.23 0.73
CA GLY A 541 -34.74 -45.01 0.09
C GLY A 541 -33.90 -44.52 -1.09
N ALA A 542 -32.89 -45.28 -1.54
CA ALA A 542 -32.15 -44.95 -2.75
C ALA A 542 -33.04 -45.15 -4.00
N ILE A 543 -32.88 -44.27 -5.00
CA ILE A 543 -33.59 -44.34 -6.27
C ILE A 543 -32.68 -45.03 -7.29
N LEU A 544 -33.07 -46.22 -7.77
CA LEU A 544 -32.29 -47.01 -8.75
C LEU A 544 -32.99 -47.17 -10.12
N THR A 545 -33.96 -46.30 -10.44
CA THR A 545 -34.71 -46.37 -11.69
C THR A 545 -33.76 -46.37 -12.90
N ASN A 546 -33.89 -47.36 -13.79
CA ASN A 546 -33.03 -47.55 -14.97
C ASN A 546 -31.52 -47.71 -14.69
N ALA A 547 -31.12 -48.03 -13.45
CA ALA A 547 -29.73 -48.35 -13.16
C ALA A 547 -29.32 -49.69 -13.80
N LYS A 548 -28.08 -49.79 -14.29
CA LYS A 548 -27.52 -51.04 -14.86
C LYS A 548 -26.84 -51.84 -13.75
N LEU A 549 -27.33 -53.05 -13.47
CA LEU A 549 -26.87 -53.87 -12.33
C LEU A 549 -26.25 -55.21 -12.75
N SER A 550 -26.10 -55.50 -14.04
CA SER A 550 -25.60 -56.79 -14.51
C SER A 550 -24.22 -57.13 -13.94
N GLY A 551 -24.13 -58.28 -13.29
CA GLY A 551 -22.95 -58.77 -12.57
C GLY A 551 -22.64 -58.07 -11.24
N ALA A 552 -23.48 -57.15 -10.76
CA ALA A 552 -23.26 -56.46 -9.49
C ALA A 552 -23.48 -57.40 -8.28
N ILE A 553 -22.68 -57.25 -7.23
CA ILE A 553 -22.92 -57.92 -5.94
C ILE A 553 -23.83 -57.03 -5.11
N MET A 554 -25.03 -57.51 -4.79
CA MET A 554 -26.07 -56.78 -4.07
C MET A 554 -25.78 -56.72 -2.55
N PRO A 555 -26.49 -55.88 -1.77
CA PRO A 555 -26.25 -55.74 -0.33
C PRO A 555 -26.28 -57.03 0.48
N ASP A 556 -27.07 -58.01 0.07
CA ASP A 556 -27.16 -59.34 0.68
C ASP A 556 -26.03 -60.30 0.28
N GLY A 557 -25.18 -59.91 -0.67
CA GLY A 557 -24.07 -60.69 -1.19
C GLY A 557 -24.41 -61.53 -2.43
N THR A 558 -25.65 -61.49 -2.93
CA THR A 558 -26.04 -62.17 -4.18
C THR A 558 -25.56 -61.41 -5.40
N THR A 559 -25.40 -62.09 -6.54
CA THR A 559 -25.06 -61.43 -7.81
C THR A 559 -26.33 -61.19 -8.62
N HIS A 560 -26.52 -59.96 -9.08
CA HIS A 560 -27.60 -59.60 -9.99
C HIS A 560 -27.18 -59.95 -11.42
N GLU A 561 -27.95 -60.81 -12.09
CA GLU A 561 -27.70 -61.19 -13.49
C GLU A 561 -27.91 -60.02 -14.46
#